data_AF-A0A524A4X9-F1
#
_entry.id   AF-A0A524A4X9-F1
#
_cell.length_a   1.000
_cell.length_b   1.000
_cell.length_c   1.000
_cell.angle_alpha   90.00
_cell.angle_beta   90.00
_cell.angle_gamma   90.00
#
_symmetry.space_group_name_H-M   'P 1'
#
loop_
_entity.id
_entity.type
_entity.pdbx_description
1 polymer ?
#
loop_
_entity_poly.entity_id
_entity_poly.type
_entity_poly.pdbx_seq_one_letter_code
_entity_poly.pdbx_strand_id
1 'polypeptide(L)'
;MKKTFDGFTCPRCGHHVEKESFDVIRPEKTAPEPIYVFDSDVSEDQTVTRACPVCDGNKAYRTILTSQGEHAGVKQDRSIERYTCVKCRHTWIEK
;
A
#
# COMPACT_ATOMS: atom_id res chain seq x y z
N MET A 1 -19.62 31.35 19.87
CA MET A 1 -19.55 32.42 18.84
C MET A 1 -20.37 31.98 17.64
N LYS A 2 -21.19 32.87 17.09
CA LYS A 2 -21.99 32.60 15.88
C LYS A 2 -21.23 33.15 14.68
N LYS A 3 -21.09 32.33 13.64
CA LYS A 3 -20.44 32.74 12.38
C LYS A 3 -21.43 33.60 11.60
N THR A 4 -21.02 34.83 11.26
CA THR A 4 -21.77 35.76 10.40
C THR A 4 -20.98 35.97 9.11
N PHE A 5 -21.59 36.61 8.11
CA PHE A 5 -20.95 36.84 6.81
C PHE A 5 -19.68 37.71 6.95
N ASP A 6 -19.73 38.72 7.82
CA ASP A 6 -18.66 39.71 8.00
C ASP A 6 -17.65 39.38 9.13
N GLY A 7 -17.81 38.22 9.80
CA GLY A 7 -16.96 37.90 10.94
C GLY A 7 -17.52 36.89 11.92
N PHE A 8 -17.06 36.99 13.16
CA PHE A 8 -17.55 36.18 14.28
C PHE A 8 -18.19 37.09 15.32
N THR A 9 -19.44 36.80 15.69
CA THR A 9 -20.15 37.54 16.74
C THR A 9 -20.30 36.68 17.99
N CYS A 10 -19.97 37.23 19.16
CA CYS A 10 -20.25 36.58 20.43
C CYS A 10 -21.74 36.76 20.80
N PRO A 11 -22.55 35.69 20.87
CA PRO A 11 -23.98 35.82 21.18
C PRO A 11 -24.26 36.21 22.64
N ARG A 12 -23.24 36.22 23.52
CA ARG A 12 -23.39 36.55 24.95
C ARG A 12 -23.14 38.04 25.25
N CYS A 13 -22.22 38.69 24.54
CA CYS A 13 -21.84 40.09 24.81
C CYS A 13 -21.87 41.01 23.59
N GLY A 14 -22.20 40.49 22.39
CA GLY A 14 -22.32 41.29 21.17
C GLY A 14 -20.99 41.70 20.52
N HIS A 15 -19.84 41.32 21.08
CA HIS A 15 -18.53 41.64 20.51
C HIS A 15 -18.36 41.03 19.11
N HIS A 16 -17.93 41.85 18.16
CA HIS A 16 -17.71 41.50 16.75
C HIS A 16 -16.21 41.46 16.43
N VAL A 17 -15.76 40.37 15.83
CA VAL A 17 -14.40 40.21 15.32
C VAL A 17 -14.46 40.12 13.80
N GLU A 18 -13.91 41.12 13.11
CA GLU A 18 -13.77 41.13 11.66
C GLU A 18 -12.83 40.01 11.21
N LYS A 19 -13.16 39.37 10.11
CA LYS A 19 -12.39 38.25 9.58
C LYS A 19 -11.27 38.77 8.68
N GLU A 20 -10.05 38.83 9.18
CA GLU A 20 -8.87 38.91 8.31
C GLU A 20 -8.74 37.58 7.54
N SER A 21 -9.00 37.61 6.23
CA SER A 21 -8.76 36.47 5.35
C SER A 21 -7.44 36.65 4.62
N PHE A 22 -6.54 35.68 4.76
CA PHE A 22 -5.39 35.52 3.89
C PHE A 22 -5.64 34.32 2.97
N ASP A 23 -5.43 34.51 1.67
CA ASP A 23 -5.55 33.41 0.70
C ASP A 23 -4.36 32.47 0.84
N VAL A 24 -4.62 31.27 1.38
CA VAL A 24 -3.64 30.19 1.40
C VAL A 24 -3.72 29.49 0.04
N ILE A 25 -2.83 29.87 -0.88
CA ILE A 25 -2.64 29.15 -2.15
C ILE A 25 -2.07 27.77 -1.79
N ARG A 26 -2.93 26.76 -1.78
CA ARG A 26 -2.51 25.37 -1.66
C ARG A 26 -2.12 24.90 -3.06
N PRO A 27 -0.87 24.42 -3.29
CA PRO A 27 -0.57 23.79 -4.56
C PRO A 27 -1.55 22.63 -4.76
N GLU A 28 -2.13 22.54 -5.96
CA GLU A 28 -2.97 21.41 -6.32
C GLU A 28 -2.17 20.14 -6.06
N LYS A 29 -2.70 19.26 -5.20
CA LYS A 29 -2.11 17.95 -5.01
C LYS A 29 -2.31 17.21 -6.33
N THR A 30 -1.24 17.07 -7.10
CA THR A 30 -1.22 16.14 -8.24
C THR A 30 -1.67 14.78 -7.70
N ALA A 31 -2.83 14.31 -8.17
CA ALA A 31 -3.27 12.97 -7.87
C ALA A 31 -2.15 12.02 -8.30
N PRO A 32 -1.66 11.12 -7.43
CA PRO A 32 -0.64 10.17 -7.83
C PRO A 32 -1.20 9.36 -9.01
N GLU A 33 -0.39 9.22 -10.07
CA GLU A 33 -0.76 8.39 -11.20
C GLU A 33 -1.03 6.96 -10.71
N PRO A 34 -2.10 6.30 -11.19
CA PRO A 34 -2.41 4.94 -10.77
C PRO A 34 -1.29 4.00 -11.23
N ILE A 35 -0.54 3.45 -10.28
CA ILE A 35 0.41 2.37 -10.55
C ILE A 35 -0.40 1.12 -10.84
N TYR A 36 -0.52 0.75 -12.12
CA TYR A 36 -1.03 -0.55 -12.52
C TYR A 36 0.04 -1.60 -12.26
N VAL A 37 -0.15 -2.37 -11.19
CA VAL A 37 0.62 -3.59 -10.97
C VAL A 37 0.08 -4.63 -11.94
N PHE A 38 0.75 -4.78 -13.09
CA PHE A 38 0.64 -6.01 -13.85
C PHE A 38 1.33 -7.09 -13.02
N ASP A 39 0.62 -8.18 -12.70
CA ASP A 39 1.28 -9.43 -12.29
C ASP A 39 2.12 -9.89 -13.49
N SER A 40 3.31 -9.33 -13.63
CA SER A 40 4.30 -9.79 -14.60
C SER A 40 4.65 -11.21 -14.19
N ASP A 41 4.25 -12.14 -15.06
CA ASP A 41 4.49 -13.57 -14.97
C ASP A 41 3.66 -14.31 -13.92
N VAL A 42 2.32 -14.18 -14.01
CA VAL A 42 1.54 -15.42 -14.03
C VAL A 42 2.00 -16.18 -15.28
N SER A 43 3.09 -16.92 -15.14
CA SER A 43 3.34 -18.05 -16.00
C SER A 43 2.14 -18.96 -15.82
N GLU A 44 1.16 -18.79 -16.71
CA GLU A 44 0.10 -19.75 -16.92
C GLU A 44 0.76 -21.14 -16.95
N ASP A 45 0.40 -21.96 -15.97
CA ASP A 45 0.64 -23.41 -15.88
C ASP A 45 1.96 -23.98 -15.33
N GLN A 46 2.88 -23.24 -14.71
CA GLN A 46 3.97 -23.88 -13.95
C GLN A 46 3.64 -24.09 -12.47
N THR A 47 2.69 -24.99 -12.20
CA THR A 47 2.54 -25.55 -10.84
C THR A 47 3.70 -26.50 -10.54
N VAL A 48 4.30 -26.37 -9.35
CA VAL A 48 5.32 -27.29 -8.85
C VAL A 48 4.71 -28.36 -7.94
N THR A 49 5.30 -29.54 -7.90
CA THR A 49 4.91 -30.59 -6.97
C THR A 49 5.46 -30.27 -5.58
N ARG A 50 4.61 -29.72 -4.72
CA ARG A 50 4.91 -29.39 -3.32
C ARG A 50 3.70 -29.66 -2.43
N ALA A 51 3.94 -30.38 -1.34
CA ALA A 51 2.90 -30.70 -0.35
C ALA A 51 2.52 -29.46 0.45
N CYS A 52 1.22 -29.20 0.55
CA CYS A 52 0.72 -28.11 1.37
C CYS A 52 0.84 -28.49 2.86
N PRO A 53 1.32 -27.60 3.74
CA PRO A 53 1.38 -27.87 5.17
C PRO A 53 0.00 -27.86 5.86
N VAL A 54 -1.05 -27.42 5.16
CA VAL A 54 -2.41 -27.23 5.72
C VAL A 54 -3.42 -28.21 5.15
N CYS A 55 -3.23 -28.67 3.91
CA CYS A 55 -4.14 -29.61 3.25
C CYS A 55 -3.38 -30.75 2.58
N ASP A 56 -4.13 -31.73 2.10
CA ASP A 56 -3.65 -32.87 1.31
C ASP A 56 -3.22 -32.51 -0.14
N GLY A 57 -3.19 -31.22 -0.49
CA GLY A 57 -2.81 -30.76 -1.83
C GLY A 57 -1.30 -30.93 -2.09
N ASN A 58 -0.95 -31.40 -3.28
CA ASN A 58 0.45 -31.66 -3.70
C ASN A 58 0.95 -30.74 -4.83
N LYS A 59 0.16 -29.72 -5.19
CA LYS A 59 0.51 -28.73 -6.22
C LYS A 59 0.52 -27.32 -5.62
N ALA A 60 1.53 -26.53 -5.98
CA ALA A 60 1.66 -25.13 -5.58
C ALA A 60 2.14 -24.26 -6.74
N TYR A 61 1.75 -22.98 -6.73
CA TYR A 61 2.40 -21.94 -7.53
C TYR A 61 3.70 -21.52 -6.83
N ARG A 62 4.81 -21.41 -7.56
CA ARG A 62 6.10 -20.94 -7.04
C ARG A 62 6.31 -19.48 -7.45
N THR A 63 6.63 -18.65 -6.48
CA THR A 63 6.97 -17.24 -6.67
C THR A 63 8.35 -16.99 -6.09
N ILE A 64 9.27 -16.46 -6.89
CA ILE A 64 10.60 -16.06 -6.42
C ILE A 64 10.54 -14.57 -6.08
N LEU A 65 10.78 -14.24 -4.82
CA LEU A 65 10.88 -12.86 -4.34
C LEU A 65 12.36 -12.49 -4.23
N THR A 66 12.80 -11.58 -5.11
CA THR A 66 14.16 -11.03 -5.09
C THR A 66 14.13 -9.61 -4.53
N SER A 67 14.95 -9.37 -3.50
CA SER A 67 15.26 -8.03 -3.02
C SER A 67 16.70 -7.70 -3.38
N GLN A 68 16.90 -6.61 -4.12
CA GLN A 68 18.21 -6.04 -4.40
C GLN A 68 18.30 -4.70 -3.67
N GLY A 69 19.38 -4.49 -2.93
CA GLY A 69 19.58 -3.26 -2.18
C GLY A 69 21.03 -3.12 -1.75
N GLU A 70 21.51 -1.88 -1.70
CA GLU A 70 22.83 -1.57 -1.15
C GLU A 70 22.63 -0.78 0.13
N HIS A 71 23.15 -1.28 1.25
CA HIS A 71 23.12 -0.58 2.52
C HIS A 71 24.56 -0.43 3.03
N ALA A 72 25.02 0.82 3.19
CA ALA A 72 26.37 1.17 3.62
C ALA A 72 27.50 0.56 2.74
N GLY A 73 27.34 0.54 1.41
CA GLY A 73 28.34 0.01 0.48
C GLY A 73 28.34 -1.52 0.36
N VAL A 74 27.42 -2.21 1.03
CA VAL A 74 27.30 -3.67 0.98
C VAL A 74 26.05 -4.05 0.19
N LYS A 75 26.24 -4.84 -0.87
CA LYS A 75 25.14 -5.44 -1.62
C LYS A 75 24.42 -6.47 -0.76
N GLN A 76 23.14 -6.25 -0.54
CA GLN A 76 22.23 -7.13 0.15
C GLN A 76 21.24 -7.71 -0.86
N ASP A 77 21.73 -8.66 -1.65
CA ASP A 77 20.88 -9.43 -2.56
C ASP A 77 20.32 -10.64 -1.80
N ARG A 78 19.00 -10.74 -1.71
CA ARG A 78 18.31 -11.89 -1.10
C ARG A 78 17.24 -12.39 -2.05
N SER A 79 17.14 -13.70 -2.18
CA SER A 79 16.03 -14.35 -2.86
C SER A 79 15.30 -15.28 -1.88
N ILE A 80 13.98 -15.26 -1.92
CA ILE A 80 13.11 -16.10 -1.10
C ILE A 80 12.11 -16.79 -2.03
N GLU A 81 11.96 -18.09 -1.87
CA GLU A 81 10.94 -18.85 -2.59
C GLU A 81 9.65 -18.91 -1.77
N ARG A 82 8.56 -18.44 -2.35
CA ARG A 82 7.22 -18.49 -1.79
C ARG A 82 6.38 -19.48 -2.59
N TYR A 83 5.66 -20.34 -1.90
CA TYR A 83 4.75 -21.32 -2.48
C TYR A 83 3.32 -20.98 -2.11
N THR A 84 2.39 -21.12 -3.07
CA THR A 84 0.94 -20.93 -2.84
C THR A 84 0.18 -22.17 -3.27
N CYS A 85 -0.53 -22.83 -2.36
CA CYS A 85 -1.26 -24.06 -2.66
C CYS A 85 -2.33 -23.82 -3.73
N VAL A 86 -2.40 -24.70 -4.74
CA VAL A 86 -3.45 -24.64 -5.77
C VAL A 86 -4.84 -24.96 -5.18
N LYS A 87 -4.89 -25.86 -4.18
CA LYS A 87 -6.15 -26.35 -3.57
C LYS A 87 -6.74 -25.38 -2.55
N CYS A 88 -5.97 -24.99 -1.53
CA CYS A 88 -6.47 -24.18 -0.40
C CYS A 88 -5.97 -22.74 -0.38
N ARG A 89 -5.13 -22.33 -1.35
CA ARG A 89 -4.52 -20.99 -1.44
C ARG A 89 -3.65 -20.57 -0.25
N HIS A 90 -3.32 -21.48 0.66
CA HIS A 90 -2.35 -21.22 1.72
C HIS A 90 -0.98 -20.93 1.12
N THR A 91 -0.27 -19.97 1.71
CA THR A 91 1.02 -19.49 1.23
C THR A 91 2.09 -19.72 2.29
N TRP A 92 3.23 -20.28 1.92
CA TRP A 92 4.36 -20.56 2.82
C TRP A 92 5.70 -20.31 2.15
N ILE A 93 6.76 -20.24 2.97
CA ILE A 93 8.16 -20.10 2.54
C ILE A 93 8.89 -21.36 3.04
N GLU A 94 9.67 -21.99 2.17
CA GLU A 94 10.57 -23.09 2.55
C GLU A 94 11.93 -22.47 2.95
N LYS A 95 12.44 -22.83 4.13
CA LYS A 95 13.71 -22.31 4.67
C LYS A 95 14.89 -23.16 4.22
#